data_AF-A0A1H4SXC8-F1
#
_entry.id   AF-A0A1H4SXC8-F1
#
_cell.length_a   1.000
_cell.length_b   1.000
_cell.length_c   1.000
_cell.angle_alpha   90.00
_cell.angle_beta   90.00
_cell.angle_gamma   90.00
#
_symmetry.space_group_name_H-M   'P 1'
#
loop_
_entity.id
_entity.type
_entity.pdbx_description
1 polymer ?
#
loop_
_entity_poly.entity_id
_entity_poly.type
_entity_poly.pdbx_seq_one_letter_code
_entity_poly.pdbx_strand_id
1 'polypeptide(L)'
;MRMHNADETCGIAQAAVVLGDWWNVLVLREIARGHVRFDALAAGIGLSRNVLTERLGRLVASGVLHRRLYQRRPVRYEYVLTDAGLALLPLLVAMQDWGDRWMLGDGTLTATTAEDSAEHARVHALPGTRLPDDLQLPGIQGTDLPVVSPDAAATVLFTYPGTGIEWGEPPIPGAEGCTLENRLFRESWPEFRRAGVVVRGASTQLPHEQAEFARVEEIPFPLLSDAHHQLAAALRLPTFRAAGRLRHKRLILIIDAERTVRHTLFPIDDIPHAVKESLRLAADCAR
;
A
#
# COMPACT_ATOMS: atom_id res chain seq x y z
N MET A 1 7.14 -33.00 -7.02
CA MET A 1 8.57 -32.83 -7.35
C MET A 1 9.23 -32.14 -6.16
N ARG A 2 10.11 -32.82 -5.39
CA ARG A 2 10.96 -32.12 -4.43
C ARG A 2 11.97 -31.34 -5.27
N MET A 3 11.88 -30.01 -5.29
CA MET A 3 12.97 -29.20 -5.84
C MET A 3 14.20 -29.50 -4.99
N HIS A 4 15.11 -30.31 -5.53
CA HIS A 4 16.41 -30.52 -4.92
C HIS A 4 17.19 -29.24 -5.21
N ASN A 5 17.26 -28.34 -4.23
CA ASN A 5 18.09 -27.15 -4.37
C ASN A 5 19.55 -27.59 -4.24
N ALA A 6 20.26 -27.67 -5.36
CA ALA A 6 21.68 -28.05 -5.38
C ALA A 6 22.58 -26.94 -4.81
N ASP A 7 22.08 -25.71 -4.64
CA ASP A 7 22.82 -24.58 -4.10
C ASP A 7 22.19 -24.11 -2.79
N GLU A 8 22.64 -24.74 -1.70
CA GLU A 8 22.17 -24.45 -0.35
C GLU A 8 22.51 -23.01 0.10
N THR A 9 23.55 -22.40 -0.49
CA THR A 9 24.01 -21.04 -0.19
C THR A 9 23.32 -19.95 -0.99
N CYS A 10 22.59 -20.31 -2.05
CA CYS A 10 21.87 -19.36 -2.88
C CYS A 10 20.56 -18.90 -2.22
N GLY A 11 20.55 -17.66 -1.71
CA GLY A 11 19.36 -17.06 -1.10
C GLY A 11 18.14 -17.00 -2.02
N ILE A 12 18.35 -16.83 -3.34
CA ILE A 12 17.26 -16.85 -4.33
C ILE A 12 16.61 -18.23 -4.39
N ALA A 13 17.42 -19.30 -4.45
CA ALA A 13 16.91 -20.65 -4.52
C ALA A 13 16.19 -21.05 -3.22
N GLN A 14 16.71 -20.64 -2.06
CA GLN A 14 16.04 -20.83 -0.76
C GLN A 14 14.71 -20.08 -0.68
N ALA A 15 14.66 -18.81 -1.13
CA ALA A 15 13.41 -18.05 -1.20
C ALA A 15 12.41 -18.68 -2.18
N ALA A 16 12.88 -19.20 -3.32
CA ALA A 16 12.04 -19.87 -4.32
C ALA A 16 11.41 -21.17 -3.80
N VAL A 17 12.03 -21.87 -2.84
CA VAL A 17 11.39 -23.01 -2.17
C VAL A 17 10.13 -22.58 -1.42
N VAL A 18 10.13 -21.37 -0.84
CA VAL A 18 8.97 -20.81 -0.13
C VAL A 18 7.98 -20.17 -1.10
N LEU A 19 8.45 -19.40 -2.07
CA LEU A 19 7.61 -18.53 -2.92
C LEU A 19 7.26 -19.12 -4.29
N GLY A 20 7.99 -20.14 -4.73
CA GLY A 20 7.80 -20.76 -6.05
C GLY A 20 6.46 -21.49 -6.20
N ASP A 21 5.75 -21.72 -5.09
CA ASP A 21 4.34 -22.08 -5.12
C ASP A 21 3.49 -20.80 -5.20
N TRP A 22 2.85 -20.59 -6.35
CA TRP A 22 2.06 -19.39 -6.62
C TRP A 22 0.93 -19.15 -5.60
N TRP A 23 0.41 -20.20 -4.97
CA TRP A 23 -0.59 -20.06 -3.92
C TRP A 23 -0.04 -19.37 -2.68
N ASN A 24 1.24 -19.57 -2.35
CA ASN A 24 1.86 -18.87 -1.22
C ASN A 24 1.91 -17.36 -1.47
N VAL A 25 2.22 -16.94 -2.69
CA VAL A 25 2.17 -15.51 -3.09
C VAL A 25 0.76 -14.94 -2.90
N LEU A 26 -0.29 -15.67 -3.31
CA LEU A 26 -1.67 -15.21 -3.11
C LEU A 26 -2.10 -15.20 -1.64
N VAL A 27 -1.66 -16.17 -0.84
CA VAL A 27 -1.91 -16.16 0.62
C VAL A 27 -1.28 -14.93 1.25
N LEU A 28 -0.01 -14.63 0.93
CA LEU A 28 0.67 -13.45 1.45
C LEU A 28 0.01 -12.16 0.99
N ARG A 29 -0.46 -12.09 -0.26
CA ARG A 29 -1.25 -10.97 -0.79
C ARG A 29 -2.51 -10.72 0.04
N GLU A 30 -3.29 -11.75 0.34
CA GLU A 30 -4.51 -11.59 1.13
C GLU A 30 -4.22 -11.24 2.59
N ILE A 31 -3.19 -11.82 3.20
CA ILE A 31 -2.78 -11.46 4.56
C ILE A 31 -2.33 -10.00 4.63
N ALA A 32 -1.56 -9.52 3.64
CA ALA A 32 -1.17 -8.11 3.56
C ALA A 32 -2.38 -7.17 3.46
N ARG A 33 -3.47 -7.61 2.81
CA ARG A 33 -4.77 -6.93 2.74
C ARG A 33 -5.59 -7.03 4.04
N GLY A 34 -5.03 -7.61 5.10
CA GLY A 34 -5.68 -7.78 6.40
C GLY A 34 -6.60 -9.00 6.50
N HIS A 35 -6.66 -9.85 5.47
CA HIS A 35 -7.45 -11.08 5.52
C HIS A 35 -6.66 -12.17 6.24
N VAL A 36 -6.72 -12.14 7.58
CA VAL A 36 -5.88 -13.01 8.43
C VAL A 36 -6.58 -14.28 8.92
N ARG A 37 -7.90 -14.39 8.70
CA ARG A 37 -8.70 -15.54 9.15
C ARG A 37 -8.88 -16.57 8.04
N PHE A 38 -8.91 -17.84 8.42
CA PHE A 38 -8.96 -18.96 7.47
C PHE A 38 -10.10 -18.85 6.45
N ASP A 39 -11.34 -18.56 6.90
CA ASP A 39 -12.49 -18.52 5.99
C ASP A 39 -12.43 -17.31 5.05
N ALA A 40 -11.89 -16.17 5.50
CA ALA A 40 -11.67 -15.00 4.65
C ALA A 40 -10.60 -15.29 3.59
N LEU A 41 -9.51 -15.97 3.97
CA LEU A 41 -8.46 -16.42 3.04
C LEU A 41 -8.99 -17.42 2.00
N ALA A 42 -9.77 -18.41 2.44
CA ALA A 42 -10.36 -19.40 1.54
C ALA A 42 -11.29 -18.75 0.52
N ALA A 43 -12.15 -17.83 0.97
CA ALA A 43 -13.07 -17.10 0.11
C ALA A 43 -12.33 -16.15 -0.86
N GLY A 44 -11.36 -15.38 -0.37
CA GLY A 44 -10.64 -14.38 -1.17
C GLY A 44 -9.73 -14.98 -2.24
N ILE A 45 -9.13 -16.14 -1.98
CA ILE A 45 -8.21 -16.80 -2.93
C ILE A 45 -8.97 -17.79 -3.83
N GLY A 46 -10.13 -18.30 -3.40
CA GLY A 46 -10.85 -19.37 -4.10
C GLY A 46 -10.20 -20.74 -3.93
N LEU A 47 -9.45 -20.95 -2.84
CA LEU A 47 -8.74 -22.20 -2.56
C LEU A 47 -9.62 -23.21 -1.80
N SER A 48 -9.43 -24.50 -2.11
CA SER A 48 -10.00 -25.55 -1.25
C SER A 48 -9.40 -25.48 0.15
N ARG A 49 -10.20 -25.84 1.17
CA ARG A 49 -9.75 -25.83 2.57
C ARG A 49 -8.52 -26.69 2.80
N ASN A 50 -8.41 -27.82 2.10
CA ASN A 50 -7.28 -28.74 2.23
C ASN A 50 -5.98 -28.09 1.70
N VAL A 51 -6.02 -27.48 0.52
CA VAL A 51 -4.86 -26.79 -0.06
C VAL A 51 -4.47 -25.60 0.81
N LEU A 52 -5.44 -24.79 1.26
CA LEU A 52 -5.14 -23.65 2.13
C LEU A 52 -4.50 -24.09 3.45
N THR A 53 -4.98 -25.17 4.07
CA THR A 53 -4.39 -25.73 5.29
C THR A 53 -2.94 -26.12 5.08
N GLU A 54 -2.64 -26.80 3.96
CA GLU A 54 -1.27 -27.19 3.62
C GLU A 54 -0.37 -25.96 3.42
N ARG A 55 -0.83 -24.96 2.66
CA ARG A 55 -0.05 -23.73 2.36
C ARG A 55 0.24 -22.92 3.62
N LEU A 56 -0.77 -22.68 4.45
CA LEU A 56 -0.60 -21.99 5.74
C LEU A 56 0.34 -22.76 6.68
N GLY A 57 0.25 -24.09 6.71
CA GLY A 57 1.16 -24.94 7.47
C GLY A 57 2.62 -24.76 7.05
N ARG A 58 2.89 -24.72 5.73
CA ARG A 58 4.24 -24.48 5.19
C ARG A 58 4.78 -23.09 5.52
N LEU A 59 3.97 -22.05 5.34
CA LEU A 59 4.36 -20.67 5.64
C LEU A 59 4.62 -20.44 7.14
N VAL A 60 3.88 -21.13 8.01
CA VAL A 60 4.16 -21.13 9.45
C VAL A 60 5.46 -21.89 9.76
N ALA A 61 5.67 -23.06 9.15
CA ALA A 61 6.88 -23.84 9.35
C ALA A 61 8.15 -23.12 8.87
N SER A 62 8.04 -22.30 7.81
CA SER A 62 9.15 -21.47 7.32
C SER A 62 9.33 -20.15 8.07
N GLY A 63 8.55 -19.90 9.13
CA GLY A 63 8.64 -18.68 9.94
C GLY A 63 8.16 -17.41 9.24
N VAL A 64 7.49 -17.51 8.08
CA VAL A 64 6.92 -16.37 7.34
C VAL A 64 5.63 -15.88 7.99
N LEU A 65 4.85 -16.82 8.53
CA LEU A 65 3.63 -16.56 9.29
C LEU A 65 3.75 -17.10 10.70
N HIS A 66 3.01 -16.50 11.62
CA HIS A 66 2.72 -17.12 12.91
C HIS A 66 1.22 -17.20 13.16
N ARG A 67 0.81 -18.18 13.98
CA ARG A 67 -0.59 -18.36 14.37
C ARG A 67 -0.86 -17.58 15.64
N ARG A 68 -1.76 -16.61 15.59
CA ARG A 68 -2.21 -15.84 16.75
C ARG A 68 -3.58 -16.33 17.20
N LEU A 69 -3.71 -16.65 18.49
CA LEU A 69 -4.97 -17.08 19.09
C LEU A 69 -5.86 -15.86 19.29
N TYR A 70 -7.04 -15.82 18.66
CA TYR A 70 -7.99 -14.72 18.84
C TYR A 70 -9.26 -15.13 19.58
N GLN A 71 -9.52 -16.44 19.71
CA GLN A 71 -10.67 -16.98 20.45
C GLN A 71 -10.29 -18.28 21.13
N ARG A 72 -10.67 -18.46 22.40
CA ARG A 72 -10.36 -19.67 23.19
C ARG A 72 -11.46 -20.73 23.20
N ARG A 73 -12.72 -20.34 22.96
CA ARG A 73 -13.88 -21.24 23.04
C ARG A 73 -14.91 -20.93 21.94
N PRO A 74 -14.98 -21.74 20.85
CA PRO A 74 -13.98 -22.72 20.43
C PRO A 74 -12.63 -22.04 20.12
N VAL A 75 -11.54 -22.81 20.16
CA VAL A 75 -10.20 -22.32 19.82
C VAL A 75 -10.16 -21.90 18.34
N ARG A 76 -9.81 -20.64 18.06
CA ARG A 76 -9.64 -20.12 16.70
C ARG A 76 -8.38 -19.28 16.58
N TYR A 77 -7.71 -19.43 15.45
CA TYR A 77 -6.47 -18.74 15.13
C TYR A 77 -6.62 -17.88 13.89
N GLU A 78 -5.82 -16.83 13.84
CA GLU A 78 -5.53 -16.05 12.66
C GLU A 78 -4.05 -16.18 12.31
N TYR A 79 -3.72 -15.83 11.06
CA TYR A 79 -2.40 -15.94 10.48
C TYR A 79 -1.87 -14.55 10.20
N VAL A 80 -0.75 -14.21 10.82
CA VAL A 80 -0.17 -12.88 10.80
C VAL A 80 1.28 -12.96 10.35
N LEU A 81 1.72 -11.95 9.59
CA LEU A 81 3.09 -11.86 9.11
C LEU A 81 4.05 -11.76 10.29
N THR A 82 5.18 -12.44 10.19
CA THR A 82 6.36 -12.17 11.01
C THR A 82 7.21 -11.08 10.36
N ASP A 83 8.32 -10.67 10.98
CA ASP A 83 9.30 -9.78 10.34
C ASP A 83 9.80 -10.35 9.00
N ALA A 84 10.02 -11.67 8.94
CA ALA A 84 10.38 -12.35 7.70
C ALA A 84 9.25 -12.28 6.65
N GLY A 85 7.99 -12.35 7.06
CA GLY A 85 6.84 -12.17 6.16
C GLY A 85 6.66 -10.74 5.68
N LEU A 86 6.83 -9.75 6.56
CA LEU A 86 6.81 -8.33 6.20
C LEU A 86 7.92 -7.98 5.20
N ALA A 87 9.10 -8.59 5.33
CA ALA A 87 10.21 -8.42 4.40
C ALA A 87 9.91 -8.92 2.97
N LEU A 88 8.83 -9.68 2.76
CA LEU A 88 8.40 -10.14 1.43
C LEU A 88 7.47 -9.15 0.72
N LEU A 89 6.92 -8.14 1.41
CA LEU A 89 5.99 -7.19 0.80
C LEU A 89 6.61 -6.39 -0.37
N PRO A 90 7.87 -5.91 -0.29
CA PRO A 90 8.50 -5.27 -1.45
C PRO A 90 8.59 -6.18 -2.67
N LEU A 91 8.75 -7.49 -2.49
CA LEU A 91 8.75 -8.45 -3.59
C LEU A 91 7.34 -8.57 -4.21
N LEU A 92 6.29 -8.66 -3.38
CA LEU A 92 4.91 -8.71 -3.88
C LEU A 92 4.57 -7.46 -4.70
N VAL A 93 4.99 -6.29 -4.24
CA VAL A 93 4.73 -5.04 -4.96
C VAL A 93 5.59 -4.93 -6.22
N ALA A 94 6.83 -5.43 -6.21
CA ALA A 94 7.64 -5.55 -7.43
C ALA A 94 7.00 -6.49 -8.47
N MET A 95 6.43 -7.60 -8.02
CA MET A 95 5.67 -8.51 -8.89
C MET A 95 4.42 -7.83 -9.46
N GLN A 96 3.72 -7.03 -8.66
CA GLN A 96 2.57 -6.26 -9.12
C GLN A 96 2.98 -5.21 -10.17
N ASP A 97 3.99 -4.38 -9.91
CA ASP A 97 4.56 -3.42 -10.87
C ASP A 97 4.92 -4.09 -12.21
N TRP A 98 5.62 -5.22 -12.15
CA TRP A 98 5.96 -5.97 -13.35
C TRP A 98 4.73 -6.48 -14.10
N GLY A 99 3.75 -7.04 -13.38
CA GLY A 99 2.51 -7.55 -13.97
C GLY A 99 1.64 -6.44 -14.58
N ASP A 100 1.48 -5.33 -13.87
CA ASP A 100 0.75 -4.16 -14.34
C ASP A 100 1.39 -3.60 -15.61
N ARG A 101 2.73 -3.53 -15.66
CA ARG A 101 3.47 -2.98 -16.80
C ARG A 101 3.50 -3.90 -18.02
N TRP A 102 3.84 -5.17 -17.84
CA TRP A 102 4.17 -6.07 -18.96
C TRP A 102 3.08 -7.07 -19.32
N MET A 103 2.18 -7.39 -18.38
CA MET A 103 1.12 -8.37 -18.62
C MET A 103 -0.25 -7.72 -18.83
N LEU A 104 -0.53 -6.63 -18.11
CA LEU A 104 -1.79 -5.89 -18.19
C LEU A 104 -1.66 -4.56 -18.94
N GLY A 105 -0.43 -4.12 -19.17
CA GLY A 105 -0.09 -2.90 -19.90
C GLY A 105 0.69 -3.19 -21.18
N ASP A 106 1.26 -2.14 -21.75
CA ASP A 106 1.99 -2.14 -23.03
C ASP A 106 3.52 -2.16 -22.86
N GLY A 107 4.02 -2.32 -21.63
CA GLY A 107 5.44 -2.24 -21.31
C GLY A 107 5.98 -0.81 -21.08
N THR A 108 5.14 0.22 -21.22
CA THR A 108 5.56 1.62 -21.04
C THR A 108 5.81 1.96 -19.57
N LEU A 109 6.86 2.74 -19.31
CA LEU A 109 7.12 3.29 -17.98
C LEU A 109 6.28 4.56 -17.79
N THR A 110 5.36 4.56 -16.84
CA THR A 110 4.49 5.69 -16.53
C THR A 110 4.13 5.72 -15.04
N ALA A 111 3.98 6.93 -14.49
CA ALA A 111 3.48 7.17 -13.14
C ALA A 111 1.99 7.58 -13.12
N THR A 112 1.31 7.45 -14.25
CA THR A 112 -0.15 7.57 -14.42
C THR A 112 -0.70 6.30 -15.10
N THR A 113 -1.96 6.31 -15.50
CA THR A 113 -2.58 5.25 -16.30
C THR A 113 -3.77 5.76 -17.10
N ALA A 114 -4.22 5.00 -18.10
CA ALA A 114 -5.46 5.25 -18.81
C ALA A 114 -6.69 4.80 -17.99
N GLU A 115 -7.84 5.44 -18.21
CA GLU A 115 -9.10 5.14 -17.50
C GLU A 115 -9.62 3.71 -17.75
N ASP A 116 -9.28 3.10 -18.88
CA ASP A 116 -9.68 1.73 -19.23
C ASP A 116 -8.69 0.66 -18.73
N SER A 117 -7.61 1.07 -18.05
CA SER A 117 -6.57 0.15 -17.58
C SER A 117 -7.03 -0.72 -16.39
N ALA A 118 -6.42 -1.89 -16.26
CA ALA A 118 -6.63 -2.77 -15.10
C ALA A 118 -6.21 -2.11 -13.77
N GLU A 119 -5.23 -1.19 -13.82
CA GLU A 119 -4.79 -0.43 -12.66
C GLU A 119 -5.85 0.59 -12.21
N HIS A 120 -6.46 1.32 -13.16
CA HIS A 120 -7.57 2.22 -12.89
C HIS A 120 -8.75 1.46 -12.27
N ALA A 121 -9.19 0.37 -12.92
CA ALA A 121 -10.29 -0.45 -12.42
C ALA A 121 -10.02 -0.99 -11.00
N ARG A 122 -8.78 -1.38 -10.71
CA ARG A 122 -8.38 -1.88 -9.38
C ARG A 122 -8.47 -0.79 -8.30
N VAL A 123 -8.02 0.43 -8.59
CA VAL A 123 -8.12 1.54 -7.63
C VAL A 123 -9.57 1.94 -7.40
N HIS A 124 -10.38 2.05 -8.46
CA HIS A 124 -11.81 2.38 -8.34
C HIS A 124 -12.67 1.28 -7.73
N ALA A 125 -12.14 0.07 -7.55
CA ALA A 125 -12.76 -1.00 -6.77
C ALA A 125 -12.42 -0.94 -5.27
N LEU A 126 -11.58 -0.01 -4.82
CA LEU A 126 -11.25 0.13 -3.40
C LEU A 126 -12.39 0.61 -2.51
N PRO A 127 -13.36 1.45 -2.94
CA PRO A 127 -14.49 1.82 -2.08
C PRO A 127 -15.19 0.61 -1.46
N GLY A 128 -15.39 0.63 -0.14
CA GLY A 128 -15.88 -0.50 0.65
C GLY A 128 -14.78 -1.42 1.21
N THR A 129 -13.53 -1.26 0.78
CA THR A 129 -12.38 -1.97 1.36
C THR A 129 -11.98 -1.35 2.69
N ARG A 130 -11.93 -2.17 3.75
CA ARG A 130 -11.41 -1.78 5.06
C ARG A 130 -9.89 -2.00 5.12
N LEU A 131 -9.13 -0.99 5.54
CA LEU A 131 -7.69 -1.08 5.79
C LEU A 131 -7.41 -1.97 7.01
N PRO A 132 -6.30 -2.74 7.03
CA PRO A 132 -5.90 -3.55 8.17
C PRO A 132 -5.81 -2.72 9.46
N ASP A 133 -6.26 -3.25 10.59
CA ASP A 133 -6.34 -2.50 11.86
C ASP A 133 -4.95 -2.07 12.38
N ASP A 134 -3.92 -2.87 12.11
CA ASP A 134 -2.53 -2.66 12.52
C ASP A 134 -1.68 -1.96 11.46
N LEU A 135 -2.27 -1.47 10.36
CA LEU A 135 -1.53 -0.73 9.34
C LEU A 135 -1.07 0.63 9.87
N GLN A 136 0.24 0.71 10.13
CA GLN A 136 0.96 1.90 10.56
C GLN A 136 2.21 2.06 9.69
N LEU A 137 2.64 3.30 9.51
CA LEU A 137 3.83 3.62 8.73
C LEU A 137 4.73 4.58 9.52
N PRO A 138 6.06 4.48 9.38
CA PRO A 138 6.98 5.44 9.97
C PRO A 138 6.67 6.88 9.51
N GLY A 139 6.47 7.79 10.47
CA GLY A 139 6.42 9.22 10.20
C GLY A 139 7.82 9.84 10.04
N ILE A 140 7.88 11.16 9.87
CA ILE A 140 9.15 11.90 9.71
C ILE A 140 10.13 11.76 10.89
N GLN A 141 9.66 11.37 12.07
CA GLN A 141 10.50 11.10 13.25
C GLN A 141 10.92 9.63 13.37
N GLY A 142 10.56 8.79 12.40
CA GLY A 142 10.79 7.34 12.42
C GLY A 142 9.82 6.56 13.32
N THR A 143 9.01 7.23 14.13
CA THR A 143 7.93 6.60 14.90
C THR A 143 6.77 6.22 14.00
N ASP A 144 6.25 5.01 14.15
CA ASP A 144 5.07 4.55 13.43
C ASP A 144 3.83 5.37 13.80
N LEU A 145 3.08 5.76 12.79
CA LEU A 145 1.81 6.45 12.91
C LEU A 145 0.73 5.64 12.20
N PRO A 146 -0.50 5.58 12.75
CA PRO A 146 -1.59 4.92 12.08
C PRO A 146 -1.92 5.65 10.78
N VAL A 147 -2.10 4.89 9.69
CA VAL A 147 -2.48 5.44 8.39
C VAL A 147 -3.85 6.13 8.49
N VAL A 148 -4.80 5.52 9.20
CA VAL A 148 -6.11 6.10 9.52
C VAL A 148 -6.08 6.60 10.96
N SER A 149 -6.30 7.89 11.16
CA SER A 149 -6.29 8.48 12.50
C SER A 149 -7.51 8.00 13.31
N PRO A 150 -7.34 7.47 14.53
CA PRO A 150 -8.47 6.99 15.34
C PRO A 150 -9.39 8.13 15.82
N ASP A 151 -8.86 9.35 15.90
CA ASP A 151 -9.57 10.52 16.44
C ASP A 151 -10.19 11.43 15.36
N ALA A 152 -10.14 11.01 14.09
CA ALA A 152 -10.62 11.82 12.96
C ALA A 152 -11.92 11.26 12.40
N ALA A 153 -12.83 12.14 11.98
CA ALA A 153 -14.06 11.73 11.32
C ALA A 153 -13.77 11.09 9.94
N ALA A 154 -12.75 11.58 9.25
CA ALA A 154 -12.20 10.96 8.05
C ALA A 154 -10.69 11.23 7.92
N THR A 155 -10.03 10.40 7.13
CA THR A 155 -8.64 10.56 6.72
C THR A 155 -8.56 10.74 5.20
N VAL A 156 -7.88 11.80 4.77
CA VAL A 156 -7.42 11.98 3.38
C VAL A 156 -6.00 11.45 3.30
N LEU A 157 -5.82 10.31 2.64
CA LEU A 157 -4.51 9.71 2.38
C LEU A 157 -4.15 9.95 0.91
N PHE A 158 -3.11 10.73 0.64
CA PHE A 158 -2.60 10.92 -0.72
C PHE A 158 -1.22 10.31 -0.86
N THR A 159 -0.98 9.60 -1.96
CA THR A 159 0.36 9.08 -2.29
C THR A 159 0.99 9.89 -3.40
N TYR A 160 2.31 10.02 -3.34
CA TYR A 160 3.09 10.71 -4.37
C TYR A 160 4.36 9.94 -4.74
N PRO A 161 4.80 10.03 -6.02
CA PRO A 161 6.04 9.40 -6.50
C PRO A 161 7.29 9.68 -5.68
N GLY A 162 7.44 10.94 -5.25
CA GLY A 162 8.52 11.40 -4.40
C GLY A 162 8.94 12.83 -4.72
N THR A 163 9.68 13.45 -3.81
CA THR A 163 10.13 14.84 -3.87
C THR A 163 11.64 14.92 -4.07
N GLY A 164 12.12 15.99 -4.73
CA GLY A 164 13.55 16.20 -4.99
C GLY A 164 14.19 15.18 -5.96
N ILE A 165 13.39 14.63 -6.88
CA ILE A 165 13.84 13.60 -7.84
C ILE A 165 13.88 14.18 -9.24
N GLU A 166 14.97 13.90 -9.96
CA GLU A 166 15.07 14.11 -11.39
C GLU A 166 14.43 12.93 -12.14
N TRP A 167 13.38 13.20 -12.91
CA TRP A 167 12.59 12.16 -13.59
C TRP A 167 13.10 11.81 -15.00
N GLY A 168 14.26 12.31 -15.38
CA GLY A 168 14.86 12.13 -16.71
C GLY A 168 14.27 13.07 -17.77
N GLU A 169 14.80 12.94 -18.99
CA GLU A 169 14.37 13.70 -20.17
C GLU A 169 14.00 12.72 -21.31
N PRO A 170 12.73 12.71 -21.79
CA PRO A 170 11.58 13.44 -21.25
C PRO A 170 11.17 12.92 -19.85
N PRO A 171 10.50 13.76 -19.05
CA PRO A 171 10.04 13.34 -17.72
C PRO A 171 9.01 12.22 -17.82
N ILE A 172 9.00 11.33 -16.83
CA ILE A 172 8.02 10.24 -16.74
C ILE A 172 6.61 10.84 -16.53
N PRO A 173 5.62 10.52 -17.39
CA PRO A 173 4.26 11.04 -17.24
C PRO A 173 3.66 10.75 -15.87
N GLY A 174 3.11 11.78 -15.22
CA GLY A 174 2.51 11.68 -13.88
C GLY A 174 3.50 11.70 -12.70
N ALA A 175 4.81 11.72 -12.94
CA ALA A 175 5.82 11.66 -11.88
C ALA A 175 6.12 13.05 -11.25
N GLU A 176 5.94 14.11 -12.03
CA GLU A 176 6.16 15.49 -11.59
C GLU A 176 5.01 16.05 -10.75
N GLY A 177 5.25 17.17 -10.06
CA GLY A 177 4.21 17.90 -9.32
C GLY A 177 4.05 17.52 -7.84
N CYS A 178 4.88 16.62 -7.30
CA CYS A 178 4.78 16.19 -5.89
C CYS A 178 4.95 17.35 -4.89
N THR A 179 5.84 18.29 -5.17
CA THR A 179 6.01 19.50 -4.33
C THR A 179 4.79 20.42 -4.42
N LEU A 180 4.21 20.60 -5.62
CA LEU A 180 3.00 21.40 -5.82
C LEU A 180 1.82 20.80 -5.05
N GLU A 181 1.61 19.48 -5.16
CA GLU A 181 0.54 18.78 -4.44
C GLU A 181 0.63 18.97 -2.92
N ASN A 182 1.82 18.74 -2.34
CA ASN A 182 2.02 18.90 -0.91
C ASN A 182 1.80 20.35 -0.45
N ARG A 183 2.22 21.35 -1.25
CA ARG A 183 1.95 22.78 -0.97
C ARG A 183 0.45 23.10 -0.98
N LEU A 184 -0.29 22.56 -1.94
CA LEU A 184 -1.75 22.76 -2.04
C LEU A 184 -2.47 22.11 -0.85
N PHE A 185 -2.09 20.89 -0.45
CA PHE A 185 -2.61 20.30 0.78
C PHE A 185 -2.27 21.13 2.01
N ARG A 186 -1.08 21.72 2.10
CA ARG A 186 -0.67 22.61 3.19
C ARG A 186 -1.55 23.86 3.23
N GLU A 187 -1.79 24.49 2.09
CA GLU A 187 -2.63 25.68 1.97
C GLU A 187 -4.07 25.39 2.41
N SER A 188 -4.64 24.24 2.02
CA SER A 188 -5.98 23.81 2.41
C SER A 188 -6.06 23.14 3.79
N TRP A 189 -4.93 22.85 4.45
CA TRP A 189 -4.89 22.08 5.71
C TRP A 189 -5.78 22.65 6.83
N PRO A 190 -5.87 23.98 7.04
CA PRO A 190 -6.78 24.54 8.04
C PRO A 190 -8.26 24.22 7.77
N GLU A 191 -8.67 24.03 6.52
CA GLU A 191 -10.04 23.65 6.16
C GLU A 191 -10.32 22.19 6.49
N PHE A 192 -9.41 21.27 6.15
CA PHE A 192 -9.51 19.87 6.55
C PHE A 192 -9.65 19.72 8.07
N ARG A 193 -8.82 20.43 8.83
CA ARG A 193 -8.88 20.42 10.29
C ARG A 193 -10.22 20.91 10.84
N ARG A 194 -10.77 21.99 10.29
CA ARG A 194 -12.09 22.51 10.69
C ARG A 194 -13.22 21.53 10.39
N ALA A 195 -13.06 20.70 9.36
CA ALA A 195 -13.99 19.62 9.02
C ALA A 195 -13.78 18.33 9.83
N GLY A 196 -12.85 18.30 10.80
CA GLY A 196 -12.53 17.08 11.55
C GLY A 196 -11.79 16.01 10.73
N VAL A 197 -11.20 16.40 9.60
CA VAL A 197 -10.47 15.53 8.68
C VAL A 197 -8.96 15.61 8.93
N VAL A 198 -8.30 14.46 8.95
CA VAL A 198 -6.83 14.36 9.00
C VAL A 198 -6.26 14.13 7.61
N VAL A 199 -5.22 14.88 7.25
CA VAL A 199 -4.46 14.69 6.00
C VAL A 199 -3.20 13.87 6.29
N ARG A 200 -2.91 12.88 5.44
CA ARG A 200 -1.69 12.06 5.46
C ARG A 200 -1.08 12.03 4.05
N GLY A 201 0.15 12.52 3.91
CA GLY A 201 0.93 12.29 2.70
C GLY A 201 1.75 11.01 2.84
N ALA A 202 1.89 10.21 1.79
CA ALA A 202 2.71 9.00 1.81
C ALA A 202 3.55 8.83 0.53
N SER A 203 4.80 8.44 0.69
CA SER A 203 5.65 8.00 -0.43
C SER A 203 6.59 6.88 0.01
N THR A 204 7.32 6.29 -0.94
CA THR A 204 8.36 5.30 -0.65
C THR A 204 9.70 5.91 -0.22
N GLN A 205 9.73 7.23 0.01
CA GLN A 205 10.90 7.91 0.60
C GLN A 205 11.08 7.50 2.05
N LEU A 206 12.33 7.43 2.49
CA LEU A 206 12.72 7.13 3.86
C LEU A 206 12.26 8.23 4.82
N PRO A 207 12.08 7.93 6.12
CA PRO A 207 11.64 8.92 7.11
C PRO A 207 12.45 10.22 7.11
N HIS A 208 13.78 10.14 6.95
CA HIS A 208 14.64 11.33 6.94
C HIS A 208 14.50 12.16 5.66
N GLU A 209 14.28 11.52 4.50
CA GLU A 209 14.02 12.21 3.23
C GLU A 209 12.68 12.99 3.33
N GLN A 210 11.66 12.38 3.94
CA GLN A 210 10.37 13.02 4.22
C GLN A 210 10.51 14.15 5.24
N ALA A 211 11.34 13.98 6.27
CA ALA A 211 11.59 15.00 7.30
C ALA A 211 12.27 16.24 6.72
N GLU A 212 13.27 16.05 5.86
CA GLU A 212 13.95 17.14 5.16
C GLU A 212 12.97 17.93 4.29
N PHE A 213 12.18 17.22 3.48
CA PHE A 213 11.16 17.84 2.64
C PHE A 213 10.11 18.59 3.47
N ALA A 214 9.55 17.97 4.50
CA ALA A 214 8.55 18.59 5.38
C ALA A 214 9.08 19.86 6.05
N ARG A 215 10.36 19.88 6.44
CA ARG A 215 11.00 21.06 7.03
C ARG A 215 11.16 22.18 6.01
N VAL A 216 11.63 21.88 4.80
CA VAL A 216 11.85 22.87 3.73
C VAL A 216 10.54 23.47 3.24
N GLU A 217 9.51 22.63 3.09
CA GLU A 217 8.20 23.03 2.58
C GLU A 217 7.20 23.37 3.70
N GLU A 218 7.65 23.43 4.96
CA GLU A 218 6.82 23.78 6.13
C GLU A 218 5.50 22.98 6.17
N ILE A 219 5.57 21.68 5.92
CA ILE A 219 4.40 20.80 5.84
C ILE A 219 3.82 20.55 7.25
N PRO A 220 2.56 20.94 7.52
CA PRO A 220 2.01 20.93 8.88
C PRO A 220 1.33 19.61 9.26
N PHE A 221 1.18 18.69 8.32
CA PHE A 221 0.56 17.38 8.54
C PHE A 221 1.58 16.25 8.40
N PRO A 222 1.27 15.05 8.95
CA PRO A 222 2.20 13.92 8.89
C PRO A 222 2.45 13.43 7.46
N LEU A 223 3.74 13.31 7.12
CA LEU A 223 4.22 12.54 5.98
C LEU A 223 4.68 11.17 6.45
N LEU A 224 4.23 10.12 5.76
CA LEU A 224 4.45 8.72 6.07
C LEU A 224 5.41 8.10 5.06
N SER A 225 6.26 7.19 5.54
CA SER A 225 7.19 6.41 4.74
C SER A 225 6.62 5.01 4.50
N ASP A 226 6.29 4.69 3.27
CA ASP A 226 5.98 3.32 2.83
C ASP A 226 7.21 2.65 2.20
N ALA A 227 8.41 2.92 2.72
CA ALA A 227 9.66 2.33 2.18
C ALA A 227 9.65 0.79 2.20
N HIS A 228 8.88 0.18 3.10
CA HIS A 228 8.67 -1.27 3.19
C HIS A 228 7.44 -1.79 2.44
N HIS A 229 6.71 -0.93 1.73
CA HIS A 229 5.61 -1.28 0.83
C HIS A 229 4.42 -1.95 1.54
N GLN A 230 4.21 -1.63 2.82
CA GLN A 230 3.09 -2.14 3.60
C GLN A 230 1.76 -1.56 3.11
N LEU A 231 1.71 -0.25 2.86
CA LEU A 231 0.50 0.41 2.33
C LEU A 231 0.23 -0.03 0.89
N ALA A 232 1.27 -0.05 0.05
CA ALA A 232 1.16 -0.56 -1.32
C ALA A 232 0.62 -1.99 -1.36
N ALA A 233 1.15 -2.90 -0.53
CA ALA A 233 0.69 -4.29 -0.49
C ALA A 233 -0.73 -4.42 0.06
N ALA A 234 -1.06 -3.69 1.13
CA ALA A 234 -2.35 -3.76 1.80
C ALA A 234 -3.52 -3.35 0.91
N LEU A 235 -3.32 -2.33 0.06
CA LEU A 235 -4.36 -1.82 -0.82
C LEU A 235 -4.11 -2.14 -2.30
N ARG A 236 -3.05 -2.88 -2.61
CA ARG A 236 -2.61 -3.15 -3.99
C ARG A 236 -2.46 -1.86 -4.80
N LEU A 237 -1.89 -0.83 -4.16
CA LEU A 237 -1.76 0.49 -4.78
C LEU A 237 -0.87 0.43 -6.02
N PRO A 238 -1.17 1.27 -7.02
CA PRO A 238 -0.36 1.38 -8.23
C PRO A 238 1.05 1.88 -7.92
N THR A 239 2.04 1.24 -8.55
CA THR A 239 3.44 1.61 -8.41
C THR A 239 4.15 1.65 -9.76
N PHE A 240 5.29 2.31 -9.80
CA PHE A 240 6.20 2.30 -10.95
C PHE A 240 7.65 2.33 -10.48
N ARG A 241 8.58 1.84 -11.30
CA ARG A 241 10.02 1.84 -10.97
C ARG A 241 10.75 3.00 -11.62
N ALA A 242 11.28 3.91 -10.80
CA ALA A 242 12.07 5.05 -11.26
C ALA A 242 13.07 5.52 -10.18
N ALA A 243 14.18 6.12 -10.61
CA ALA A 243 15.26 6.57 -9.71
C ALA A 243 15.68 5.47 -8.71
N GLY A 244 15.90 4.25 -9.22
CA GLY A 244 16.39 3.10 -8.45
C GLY A 244 15.40 2.44 -7.47
N ARG A 245 14.16 2.94 -7.35
CA ARG A 245 13.18 2.46 -6.37
C ARG A 245 11.82 2.20 -7.02
N LEU A 246 11.02 1.35 -6.36
CA LEU A 246 9.57 1.34 -6.58
C LEU A 246 8.95 2.55 -5.88
N ARG A 247 7.97 3.16 -6.54
CA ARG A 247 7.34 4.41 -6.13
C ARG A 247 5.85 4.32 -6.33
N HIS A 248 5.08 4.96 -5.46
CA HIS A 248 3.64 5.07 -5.67
C HIS A 248 3.35 5.94 -6.88
N LYS A 249 2.32 5.58 -7.63
CA LYS A 249 1.65 6.54 -8.51
C LYS A 249 0.85 7.53 -7.67
N ARG A 250 0.51 8.68 -8.25
CA ARG A 250 -0.27 9.71 -7.58
C ARG A 250 -1.73 9.28 -7.46
N LEU A 251 -2.27 9.24 -6.24
CA LEU A 251 -3.69 9.00 -5.97
C LEU A 251 -4.11 9.61 -4.64
N ILE A 252 -5.41 9.79 -4.44
CA ILE A 252 -5.99 10.21 -3.16
C ILE A 252 -7.08 9.21 -2.75
N LEU A 253 -7.06 8.79 -1.49
CA LEU A 253 -8.09 7.98 -0.84
C LEU A 253 -8.78 8.81 0.25
N ILE A 254 -10.10 8.74 0.28
CA ILE A 254 -10.91 9.22 1.42
C ILE A 254 -11.31 8.00 2.23
N ILE A 255 -10.95 7.98 3.51
CA ILE A 255 -11.11 6.83 4.40
C ILE A 255 -11.91 7.30 5.61
N ASP A 256 -12.95 6.59 6.02
CA ASP A 256 -13.74 6.94 7.20
C ASP A 256 -13.07 6.52 8.52
N ALA A 257 -13.72 6.86 9.64
CA ALA A 257 -13.30 6.45 10.99
C ALA A 257 -13.29 4.92 11.16
N GLU A 258 -14.15 4.20 10.42
CA GLU A 258 -14.17 2.73 10.35
C GLU A 258 -13.09 2.16 9.41
N ARG A 259 -12.08 2.94 9.03
CA ARG A 259 -10.95 2.51 8.19
C ARG A 259 -11.38 2.01 6.81
N THR A 260 -12.57 2.35 6.35
CA THR A 260 -13.13 1.94 5.07
C THR A 260 -12.89 3.01 4.03
N VAL A 261 -12.31 2.64 2.88
CA VAL A 261 -12.18 3.54 1.75
C VAL A 261 -13.59 3.91 1.27
N ARG A 262 -13.88 5.20 1.19
CA ARG A 262 -15.15 5.75 0.70
C ARG A 262 -15.04 6.30 -0.70
N HIS A 263 -13.92 6.96 -1.01
CA HIS A 263 -13.69 7.54 -2.34
C HIS A 263 -12.22 7.38 -2.77
N THR A 264 -12.02 7.38 -4.08
CA THR A 264 -10.74 7.27 -4.76
C THR A 264 -10.65 8.32 -5.85
N LEU A 265 -9.53 9.06 -5.92
CA LEU A 265 -9.19 9.96 -7.03
C LEU A 265 -7.95 9.41 -7.73
N PHE A 266 -8.12 8.89 -8.95
CA PHE A 266 -7.07 8.26 -9.76
C PHE A 266 -7.54 8.03 -11.22
N PRO A 267 -6.71 8.28 -12.25
CA PRO A 267 -5.44 9.03 -12.20
C PRO A 267 -5.68 10.48 -11.75
N ILE A 268 -4.61 11.19 -11.40
CA ILE A 268 -4.67 12.62 -11.06
C ILE A 268 -3.89 13.39 -12.13
N ASP A 269 -4.64 13.97 -13.06
CA ASP A 269 -4.10 14.80 -14.14
C ASP A 269 -4.17 16.31 -13.79
N ASP A 270 -5.06 16.70 -12.88
CA ASP A 270 -5.18 18.05 -12.32
C ASP A 270 -5.07 18.01 -10.79
N ILE A 271 -3.87 18.33 -10.29
CA ILE A 271 -3.54 18.32 -8.86
C ILE A 271 -4.40 19.36 -8.09
N PRO A 272 -4.48 20.65 -8.50
CA PRO A 272 -5.36 21.62 -7.85
C PRO A 272 -6.82 21.16 -7.72
N HIS A 273 -7.39 20.58 -8.78
CA HIS A 273 -8.75 20.07 -8.74
C HIS A 273 -8.88 18.90 -7.76
N ALA A 274 -7.96 17.93 -7.82
CA ALA A 274 -7.99 16.75 -6.97
C ALA A 274 -7.87 17.09 -5.47
N VAL A 275 -7.06 18.09 -5.09
CA VAL A 275 -6.96 18.56 -3.69
C VAL A 275 -8.29 19.15 -3.22
N LYS A 276 -8.91 20.04 -4.01
CA LYS A 276 -10.22 20.64 -3.68
C LYS A 276 -11.31 19.58 -3.57
N GLU A 277 -11.35 18.64 -4.50
CA GLU A 277 -12.34 17.56 -4.51
C GLU A 277 -12.15 16.62 -3.31
N SER A 278 -10.90 16.34 -2.91
CA SER A 278 -10.63 15.54 -1.71
C SER A 278 -11.15 16.17 -0.43
N LEU A 279 -11.08 17.51 -0.30
CA LEU A 279 -11.65 18.24 0.82
C LEU A 279 -13.18 18.12 0.84
N ARG A 280 -13.83 18.31 -0.31
CA ARG A 280 -15.28 18.19 -0.44
C ARG A 280 -15.74 16.79 -0.03
N LEU A 281 -15.15 15.75 -0.62
CA LEU A 281 -15.50 14.35 -0.35
C LEU A 281 -15.24 13.96 1.11
N ALA A 282 -14.11 14.38 1.69
CA ALA A 282 -13.80 14.08 3.08
C ALA A 282 -14.71 14.82 4.07
N ALA A 283 -15.04 16.08 3.79
CA ALA A 283 -16.00 16.84 4.59
C ALA A 283 -17.42 16.27 4.48
N ASP A 284 -17.79 15.66 3.36
CA ASP A 284 -19.06 14.96 3.20
C ASP A 284 -19.07 13.64 3.98
N CYS A 285 -17.95 12.91 3.99
CA CYS A 285 -17.76 11.68 4.78
C CYS A 285 -17.77 11.93 6.30
N ALA A 286 -17.32 13.11 6.74
CA ALA A 286 -17.23 13.49 8.14
C ALA A 286 -18.57 13.98 8.76
N ARG A 287 -19.62 14.17 7.96
CA ARG A 287 -20.95 14.60 8.41
C ARG A 287 -21.88 13.43 8.65
#